data_AF-A0A7K3XW11-F1
#
_entry.id   AF-A0A7K3XW11-F1
#
_cell.length_a   1.000
_cell.length_b   1.000
_cell.length_c   1.000
_cell.angle_alpha   90.00
_cell.angle_beta   90.00
_cell.angle_gamma   90.00
#
_symmetry.space_group_name_H-M   'P 1'
#
loop_
_entity.id
_entity.type
_entity.pdbx_description
1 polymer ?
#
loop_
_entity_poly.entity_id
_entity_poly.type
_entity_poly.pdbx_seq_one_letter_code
_entity_poly.pdbx_strand_id
1 'polypeptide(L)'
;MPSVNNRETHFLSYNPRMDYHVFVITVALILGDLATGLCGAIKSKDLDSTKLRDGLWHKMGFILLIAFAYALEYAAGYIDIGIDVPAVGAVCAYIMLTEGVSITENLCIINPEIAQSPVGAIFKHDAKVQGAESWERDDND
;
A
#
# COMPACT_ATOMS: atom_id res chain seq x y z
N MET A 1 -5.88 -46.22 -26.62
CA MET A 1 -5.66 -44.88 -26.02
C MET A 1 -7.02 -44.28 -25.72
N PRO A 2 -7.17 -43.58 -24.59
CA PRO A 2 -7.73 -42.25 -24.66
C PRO A 2 -6.66 -41.25 -24.23
N SER A 3 -6.39 -40.30 -25.11
CA SER A 3 -5.62 -39.10 -24.83
C SER A 3 -6.32 -38.35 -23.69
N VAL A 4 -5.72 -38.37 -22.50
CA VAL A 4 -6.10 -37.46 -21.42
C VAL A 4 -5.97 -36.05 -21.99
N ASN A 5 -7.10 -35.37 -22.02
CA ASN A 5 -7.25 -34.04 -22.60
C ASN A 5 -6.29 -33.09 -21.87
N ASN A 6 -5.22 -32.68 -22.56
CA ASN A 6 -4.17 -31.81 -22.04
C ASN A 6 -4.66 -30.39 -21.67
N ARG A 7 -5.97 -30.14 -21.78
CA ARG A 7 -6.61 -28.90 -21.35
C ARG A 7 -6.84 -28.87 -19.84
N GLU A 8 -7.00 -30.00 -19.16
CA GLU A 8 -7.31 -29.99 -17.70
C GLU A 8 -6.06 -29.80 -16.83
N THR A 9 -4.88 -30.18 -17.33
CA THR A 9 -3.60 -29.99 -16.64
C THR A 9 -3.12 -28.53 -16.63
N HIS A 10 -3.69 -27.67 -17.46
CA HIS A 10 -3.42 -26.22 -17.44
C HIS A 10 -4.29 -25.44 -16.45
N PHE A 11 -5.43 -25.99 -15.98
CA PHE A 11 -6.34 -25.30 -15.04
C PHE A 11 -5.94 -25.46 -13.57
N LEU A 12 -5.30 -26.57 -13.20
CA LEU A 12 -4.79 -26.78 -11.84
C LEU A 12 -3.42 -26.11 -11.59
N SER A 13 -2.90 -25.41 -12.59
CA SER A 13 -1.68 -24.61 -12.51
C SER A 13 -1.98 -23.11 -12.61
N TYR A 14 -3.19 -22.67 -12.24
CA TYR A 14 -3.39 -21.27 -11.84
C TYR A 14 -2.75 -21.09 -10.45
N ASN A 15 -1.43 -20.99 -10.46
CA ASN A 15 -0.64 -20.63 -9.31
C ASN A 15 -0.35 -19.14 -9.51
N PRO A 16 -1.03 -18.21 -8.81
CA PRO A 16 -0.62 -16.82 -8.86
C PRO A 16 0.87 -16.81 -8.52
N ARG A 17 1.72 -16.54 -9.52
CA ARG A 17 3.18 -16.68 -9.39
C ARG A 17 3.79 -15.68 -8.41
N MET A 18 2.94 -14.94 -7.69
CA MET A 18 3.35 -14.07 -6.63
C MET A 18 3.86 -14.92 -5.48
N ASP A 19 5.16 -14.83 -5.28
CA ASP A 19 5.81 -15.36 -4.11
C ASP A 19 5.04 -14.88 -2.86
N TYR A 20 4.52 -15.84 -2.10
CA TYR A 20 3.77 -15.59 -0.87
C TYR A 20 4.53 -14.65 0.07
N HIS A 21 5.87 -14.63 0.01
CA HIS A 21 6.71 -13.67 0.69
C HIS A 21 6.30 -12.21 0.43
N VAL A 22 5.96 -11.83 -0.80
CA VAL A 22 5.55 -10.45 -1.15
C VAL A 22 4.26 -10.06 -0.44
N PHE A 23 3.28 -10.95 -0.41
CA PHE A 23 2.02 -10.71 0.29
C PHE A 23 2.23 -10.56 1.81
N VAL A 24 3.03 -11.45 2.41
CA VAL A 24 3.35 -11.37 3.85
C VAL A 24 4.07 -10.07 4.20
N ILE A 25 5.05 -9.67 3.39
CA ILE A 25 5.80 -8.42 3.61
C ILE A 25 4.85 -7.21 3.49
N THR A 26 3.94 -7.22 2.51
CA THR A 26 2.97 -6.13 2.32
C THR A 26 2.06 -5.99 3.53
N VAL A 27 1.48 -7.09 4.02
CA VAL A 27 0.65 -7.08 5.23
C VAL A 27 1.46 -6.65 6.46
N ALA A 28 2.71 -7.11 6.59
CA ALA A 28 3.59 -6.71 7.68
C ALA A 28 3.91 -5.21 7.66
N LEU A 29 4.07 -4.61 6.48
CA LEU A 29 4.28 -3.16 6.34
C LEU A 29 3.02 -2.37 6.71
N ILE A 30 1.82 -2.81 6.29
CA ILE A 30 0.56 -2.17 6.71
C ILE A 30 0.42 -2.17 8.23
N LEU A 31 0.71 -3.32 8.87
CA LEU A 31 0.67 -3.45 10.34
C LEU A 31 1.77 -2.64 11.02
N GLY A 32 2.96 -2.64 10.44
CA GLY A 32 4.11 -1.86 10.90
C GLY A 32 3.78 -0.37 10.91
N ASP A 33 3.14 0.14 9.86
CA ASP A 33 2.77 1.54 9.80
C ASP A 33 1.68 1.90 10.81
N LEU A 34 0.67 1.03 10.99
CA LEU A 34 -0.34 1.24 12.03
C LEU A 34 0.32 1.34 13.42
N ALA A 35 1.32 0.50 13.69
CA ALA A 35 2.07 0.53 14.93
C ALA A 35 2.94 1.80 15.06
N THR A 36 3.66 2.20 14.02
CA THR A 36 4.48 3.43 14.05
C THR A 36 3.62 4.69 14.14
N GLY A 37 2.47 4.74 13.47
CA GLY A 37 1.51 5.85 13.57
C GLY A 37 0.95 5.99 14.97
N LEU A 38 0.60 4.87 15.63
CA LEU A 38 0.18 4.88 17.02
C LEU A 38 1.30 5.37 17.96
N CYS A 39 2.53 4.87 17.78
CA CYS A 39 3.69 5.33 18.54
C CYS A 39 3.96 6.83 18.37
N GLY A 40 3.86 7.35 17.14
CA GLY A 40 3.98 8.78 16.83
C GLY A 40 2.91 9.61 17.53
N ALA A 41 1.64 9.19 17.46
CA ALA A 41 0.54 9.88 18.12
C ALA A 41 0.68 9.89 19.67
N ILE A 42 1.13 8.78 20.26
CA ILE A 42 1.46 8.70 21.70
C ILE A 42 2.57 9.70 22.04
N LYS A 43 3.66 9.72 21.26
CA LYS A 43 4.83 10.59 21.48
C LYS A 43 4.45 12.07 21.42
N SER A 44 3.60 12.44 20.48
CA SER A 44 3.12 13.80 20.27
C SER A 44 1.99 14.21 21.24
N LYS A 45 1.49 13.29 22.08
CA LYS A 45 0.31 13.47 22.95
C LYS A 45 -0.96 13.89 22.17
N ASP A 46 -1.03 13.57 20.88
CA ASP A 46 -2.14 13.87 19.98
C ASP A 46 -2.87 12.57 19.60
N LEU A 47 -3.37 11.88 20.62
CA LEU A 47 -4.16 10.67 20.43
C LEU A 47 -5.62 11.04 20.22
N ASP A 48 -5.98 11.20 18.95
CA ASP A 48 -7.38 11.33 18.54
C ASP A 48 -7.87 10.02 17.94
N SER A 49 -8.85 9.42 18.61
CA SER A 49 -9.49 8.18 18.16
C SER A 49 -10.15 8.29 16.78
N THR A 50 -10.58 9.50 16.39
CA THR A 50 -11.14 9.77 15.06
C THR A 50 -10.04 9.66 14.02
N LYS A 51 -8.91 10.35 14.23
CA LYS A 51 -7.74 10.28 13.32
C LYS A 51 -7.21 8.84 13.19
N LEU A 52 -7.11 8.10 14.31
CA LEU A 52 -6.67 6.69 14.29
C LEU A 52 -7.65 5.79 13.52
N ARG A 53 -8.95 5.99 13.70
CA ARG A 53 -9.98 5.24 12.97
C ARG A 53 -9.96 5.56 11.47
N ASP A 54 -9.79 6.83 11.11
CA ASP A 54 -9.73 7.24 9.71
C ASP A 54 -8.48 6.68 9.02
N GLY A 55 -7.33 6.69 9.71
CA GLY A 55 -6.11 6.02 9.25
C GLY A 55 -6.29 4.51 9.07
N LEU A 56 -7.02 3.86 9.98
CA LEU A 56 -7.36 2.44 9.85
C LEU A 56 -8.27 2.16 8.65
N TRP A 57 -9.30 2.99 8.41
CA TRP A 57 -10.18 2.84 7.25
C TRP A 57 -9.43 3.00 5.92
N HIS A 58 -8.48 3.92 5.85
CA HIS A 58 -7.63 4.09 4.68
C HIS A 58 -6.83 2.80 4.39
N LYS A 59 -6.22 2.21 5.43
CA LYS A 59 -5.47 0.95 5.33
C LYS A 59 -6.33 -0.25 4.99
N MET A 60 -7.56 -0.31 5.51
CA MET A 60 -8.53 -1.33 5.11
C MET A 60 -8.84 -1.28 3.61
N GLY A 61 -8.80 -0.08 3.01
CA GLY A 61 -8.88 0.11 1.56
C GLY A 61 -7.78 -0.63 0.80
N PHE A 62 -6.54 -0.66 1.32
CA PHE A 62 -5.45 -1.42 0.70
C PHE A 62 -5.65 -2.93 0.76
N ILE A 63 -6.18 -3.46 1.86
CA ILE A 63 -6.52 -4.89 1.96
C ILE A 63 -7.61 -5.26 0.94
N LEU A 64 -8.64 -4.42 0.81
CA LEU A 64 -9.69 -4.62 -0.19
C LEU A 64 -9.15 -4.49 -1.63
N LEU A 65 -8.19 -3.58 -1.85
CA LEU A 65 -7.53 -3.43 -3.16
C LEU A 65 -6.74 -4.68 -3.55
N ILE A 66 -6.03 -5.31 -2.60
CA ILE A 66 -5.36 -6.60 -2.85
C ILE A 66 -6.38 -7.68 -3.20
N ALA A 67 -7.47 -7.78 -2.44
CA ALA A 67 -8.54 -8.75 -2.71
C ALA A 67 -9.17 -8.52 -4.10
N PHE A 68 -9.36 -7.27 -4.49
CA PHE A 68 -9.86 -6.91 -5.81
C PHE A 68 -8.86 -7.27 -6.93
N ALA A 69 -7.56 -7.03 -6.73
CA ALA A 69 -6.52 -7.43 -7.67
C ALA A 69 -6.50 -8.94 -7.89
N TYR A 70 -6.65 -9.73 -6.82
CA TYR A 70 -6.79 -11.19 -6.92
C TYR A 70 -8.03 -11.60 -7.74
N ALA A 71 -9.18 -10.93 -7.53
CA ALA A 71 -10.37 -11.21 -8.31
C ALA A 71 -10.17 -10.90 -9.81
N LEU A 72 -9.44 -9.84 -10.13
CA LEU A 72 -9.11 -9.48 -11.52
C LEU A 72 -8.16 -10.46 -12.17
N GLU A 73 -7.07 -10.85 -11.52
CA GLU A 73 -6.16 -11.87 -12.07
C GLU A 73 -6.88 -13.21 -12.24
N TYR A 74 -7.77 -13.56 -11.30
CA TYR A 74 -8.56 -14.78 -11.38
C TYR A 74 -9.51 -14.74 -12.58
N ALA A 75 -10.23 -13.62 -12.76
CA ALA A 75 -11.10 -13.42 -13.92
C ALA A 75 -10.32 -13.41 -15.24
N ALA A 76 -9.11 -12.84 -15.26
CA ALA A 76 -8.22 -12.85 -16.42
C ALA A 76 -7.80 -14.27 -16.84
N GLY A 77 -7.78 -15.24 -15.90
CA GLY A 77 -7.57 -16.65 -16.23
C GLY A 77 -8.71 -17.28 -17.07
N TYR A 78 -9.89 -16.66 -17.10
CA TYR A 78 -11.05 -17.13 -17.89
C TYR A 78 -11.24 -16.38 -19.21
N ILE A 79 -10.57 -15.23 -19.37
CA ILE A 79 -10.69 -14.37 -20.54
C ILE A 79 -9.35 -14.41 -21.26
N ASP A 80 -9.33 -14.86 -22.52
CA ASP A 80 -8.10 -14.86 -23.31
C ASP A 80 -7.80 -13.43 -23.80
N ILE A 81 -7.20 -12.63 -22.93
CA ILE A 81 -6.86 -11.23 -23.18
C ILE A 81 -5.53 -11.09 -23.94
N GLY A 82 -4.83 -12.19 -24.24
CA GLY A 82 -3.55 -12.21 -24.93
C GLY A 82 -2.38 -11.58 -24.16
N ILE A 83 -2.60 -11.17 -22.91
CA ILE A 83 -1.60 -10.56 -22.02
C ILE A 83 -1.70 -11.15 -20.61
N ASP A 84 -0.56 -11.43 -19.98
CA ASP A 84 -0.45 -11.85 -18.57
C ASP A 84 -0.16 -10.60 -17.74
N VAL A 85 -1.14 -10.16 -16.93
CA VAL A 85 -1.02 -8.94 -16.11
C VAL A 85 -0.89 -9.34 -14.64
N PRO A 86 0.28 -9.17 -14.01
CA PRO A 86 0.48 -9.47 -12.59
C PRO A 86 -0.06 -8.34 -11.70
N ALA A 87 -1.39 -8.14 -11.73
CA ALA A 87 -2.09 -7.09 -11.01
C ALA A 87 -1.89 -7.14 -9.48
N VAL A 88 -1.87 -8.33 -8.88
CA VAL A 88 -1.62 -8.53 -7.43
C VAL A 88 -0.22 -8.06 -7.08
N GLY A 89 0.78 -8.42 -7.90
CA GLY A 89 2.16 -7.98 -7.69
C GLY A 89 2.32 -6.47 -7.80
N ALA A 90 1.69 -5.86 -8.80
CA ALA A 90 1.69 -4.42 -8.98
C ALA A 90 1.03 -3.68 -7.80
N VAL A 91 -0.12 -4.17 -7.33
CA VAL A 91 -0.83 -3.60 -6.18
C VAL A 91 -0.03 -3.74 -4.89
N CYS A 92 0.57 -4.90 -4.63
CA CYS A 92 1.44 -5.09 -3.46
C CYS A 92 2.65 -4.14 -3.51
N ALA A 93 3.32 -4.01 -4.66
CA ALA A 93 4.44 -3.09 -4.81
C ALA A 93 4.04 -1.64 -4.53
N TYR A 94 2.88 -1.21 -5.06
CA TYR A 94 2.30 0.10 -4.77
C TYR A 94 2.08 0.31 -3.26
N ILE A 95 1.41 -0.64 -2.60
CA ILE A 95 1.13 -0.54 -1.16
C ILE A 95 2.42 -0.51 -0.34
N MET A 96 3.40 -1.36 -0.65
CA MET A 96 4.68 -1.37 0.07
C MET A 96 5.42 -0.03 0.00
N LEU A 97 5.36 0.64 -1.16
CA LEU A 97 5.93 1.99 -1.31
C LEU A 97 5.17 3.00 -0.43
N THR A 98 3.84 3.04 -0.53
CA THR A 98 2.99 3.96 0.26
C THR A 98 3.16 3.76 1.77
N GLU A 99 3.18 2.51 2.23
CA GLU A 99 3.39 2.17 3.64
C GLU A 99 4.83 2.51 4.09
N GLY A 100 5.83 2.32 3.23
CA GLY A 100 7.20 2.73 3.50
C GLY A 100 7.36 4.25 3.71
N VAL A 101 6.66 5.06 2.91
CA VAL A 101 6.59 6.51 3.10
C VAL A 101 5.97 6.84 4.46
N SER A 102 4.79 6.30 4.75
CA SER A 102 4.06 6.55 6.00
C SER A 102 4.87 6.14 7.25
N ILE A 103 5.53 4.98 7.21
CA ILE A 103 6.41 4.53 8.31
C ILE A 103 7.54 5.54 8.53
N THR A 104 8.14 6.03 7.45
CA THR A 104 9.26 6.99 7.54
C THR A 104 8.81 8.32 8.15
N GLU A 105 7.63 8.81 7.79
CA GLU A 105 7.03 10.01 8.41
C GLU A 105 6.79 9.81 9.91
N ASN A 106 6.18 8.68 10.28
CA ASN A 106 5.94 8.31 11.68
C ASN A 106 7.25 8.18 12.48
N LEU A 107 8.30 7.60 11.88
CA LEU A 107 9.62 7.49 12.48
C LEU A 107 10.30 8.85 12.70
N CYS A 108 10.10 9.82 11.79
CA CYS A 108 10.63 11.17 11.96
C CYS A 108 10.00 11.89 13.17
N ILE A 109 8.73 11.61 13.46
CA ILE A 109 8.02 12.12 14.66
C ILE A 109 8.57 11.44 15.93
N ILE A 110 8.73 10.11 15.89
CA ILE A 110 9.21 9.33 17.04
C ILE A 110 10.66 9.67 17.39
N ASN A 111 11.51 9.75 16.37
CA ASN A 111 12.94 10.05 16.49
C ASN A 111 13.36 11.19 15.55
N PRO A 112 13.45 12.43 16.06
CA PRO A 112 13.86 13.60 15.29
C PRO A 112 15.26 13.51 14.67
N GLU A 113 16.15 12.62 15.15
CA GLU A 113 17.46 12.40 14.53
C GLU A 113 17.31 11.75 13.14
N ILE A 114 16.30 10.89 12.95
CA ILE A 114 15.95 10.31 11.64
C ILE A 114 15.47 11.42 10.70
N ALA A 115 14.74 12.41 11.20
CA ALA A 115 14.29 13.56 10.42
C ALA A 115 15.45 14.46 9.95
N GLN A 116 16.63 14.35 10.57
CA GLN A 116 17.85 15.05 10.20
C GLN A 116 18.77 14.21 9.29
N SER A 117 18.42 12.95 9.05
CA SER A 117 19.14 12.07 8.14
C SER A 117 18.85 12.40 6.66
N PRO A 118 19.69 11.92 5.71
CA PRO A 118 19.41 12.05 4.28
C PRO A 118 18.05 11.51 3.86
N VAL A 119 17.56 10.47 4.54
CA VAL A 119 16.23 9.90 4.32
C VAL A 119 15.14 10.90 4.71
N GLY A 120 15.23 11.47 5.92
CA GLY A 120 14.28 12.49 6.40
C GLY A 120 14.28 13.77 5.56
N ALA A 121 15.40 14.12 4.93
CA ALA A 121 15.49 15.27 4.04
C ALA A 121 14.66 15.13 2.75
N ILE A 122 14.54 13.90 2.22
CA ILE A 122 13.74 13.60 1.03
C ILE A 122 12.24 13.84 1.30
N PHE A 123 11.76 13.44 2.48
CA PHE A 123 10.34 13.53 2.84
C PHE A 123 9.90 14.91 3.36
N LYS A 124 10.83 15.82 3.67
CA LYS A 124 10.49 17.21 4.02
C LYS A 124 10.00 18.05 2.84
N HIS A 125 10.15 17.57 1.60
CA HIS A 125 9.91 18.36 0.40
C HIS A 125 8.42 18.47 -0.02
N ASP A 126 7.53 17.61 0.52
CA ASP A 126 6.10 17.64 0.21
C ASP A 126 5.28 18.62 1.08
N ALA A 127 5.83 19.07 2.21
CA ALA A 127 5.15 20.04 3.09
C ALA A 127 5.02 21.44 2.44
N LYS A 128 5.76 21.74 1.36
CA LYS A 128 5.70 23.04 0.67
C LYS A 128 4.70 23.10 -0.48
N VAL A 129 4.16 21.97 -0.95
CA VAL A 129 3.22 21.97 -2.09
C VAL A 129 1.78 22.15 -1.63
N GLN A 130 1.41 21.61 -0.47
CA GLN A 130 0.06 21.79 0.12
C GLN A 130 -0.19 23.20 0.68
N GLY A 131 0.87 23.97 0.97
CA GLY A 131 0.77 25.36 1.42
C GLY A 131 0.65 26.39 0.29
N ALA A 132 0.73 25.96 -0.98
CA ALA A 132 0.60 26.83 -2.14
C ALA A 132 -0.83 26.84 -2.72
N GLU A 133 -1.55 25.71 -2.65
CA GLU A 133 -2.95 25.62 -3.14
C GLU A 133 -3.97 26.36 -2.26
N SER A 134 -3.62 26.79 -1.04
CA SER A 134 -4.53 27.57 -0.19
C SER A 134 -4.52 29.07 -0.48
N TRP A 135 -3.57 29.61 -1.26
CA TRP A 135 -3.50 31.03 -1.59
C TRP A 135 -4.23 31.42 -2.88
N GLU A 136 -4.63 30.44 -3.70
CA GLU A 136 -5.35 30.70 -4.97
C GLU A 136 -6.88 30.64 -4.82
N ARG A 137 -7.38 30.37 -3.60
CA ARG A 137 -8.82 30.29 -3.30
C ARG A 137 -9.40 31.52 -2.60
N ASP A 138 -8.59 32.53 -2.31
CA ASP A 138 -9.03 33.75 -1.61
C ASP A 138 -9.07 35.00 -2.52
N ASP A 139 -8.73 34.89 -3.81
CA ASP A 139 -8.68 36.03 -4.74
C ASP A 139 -9.85 36.11 -5.74
N ASN A 140 -11.01 35.53 -5.42
CA ASN A 140 -12.23 35.68 -6.25
C ASN A 140 -13.49 35.80 -5.37
N ASP A 141 -13.51 36.88 -4.58
CA ASP A 141 -14.75 37.57 -4.19
C ASP A 141 -15.18 38.56 -5.29
#